data_AF-T1AHI6-F1
#
_entry.id   AF-T1AHI6-F1
#
_cell.length_a   1.000
_cell.length_b   1.000
_cell.length_c   1.000
_cell.angle_alpha   90.00
_cell.angle_beta   90.00
_cell.angle_gamma   90.00
#
_symmetry.space_group_name_H-M   'P 1'
#
loop_
_entity.id
_entity.type
_entity.pdbx_description
1 polymer ?
#
loop_
_entity_poly.entity_id
_entity_poly.type
_entity_poly.pdbx_seq_one_letter_code
_entity_poly.pdbx_strand_id
1 'polypeptide(L)'
;TDHPDLFFSSINIAILYKIAINVCLITMSRLVLHERNRPYMVKVGDQEIHLCACGLSNSKPYCDGSHKRTLDEGSELFVYDEQGRMKVTSFYKKVEGIQLRRIL
;
A
#
# COMPACT_ATOMS: atom_id res chain seq x y z
N THR A 1 30.18 -14.24 18.14
CA THR A 1 28.71 -14.26 17.97
C THR A 1 28.27 -12.82 17.88
N ASP A 2 28.01 -12.43 16.65
CA ASP A 2 28.16 -11.07 16.13
C ASP A 2 27.10 -10.08 16.62
N HIS A 3 27.56 -9.01 17.28
CA HIS A 3 26.84 -7.75 17.44
C HIS A 3 27.67 -6.66 16.76
N PRO A 4 27.21 -6.05 15.66
CA PRO A 4 27.93 -4.93 15.04
C PRO A 4 27.50 -3.63 15.72
N ASP A 5 27.95 -3.44 16.96
CA ASP A 5 27.83 -2.17 17.65
C ASP A 5 29.06 -1.29 17.33
N LEU A 6 28.77 -0.11 16.78
CA LEU A 6 29.57 1.11 16.89
C LEU A 6 30.84 1.22 16.00
N PHE A 7 30.64 1.41 14.69
CA PHE A 7 31.66 1.99 13.82
C PHE A 7 31.10 3.14 12.96
N PHE A 8 30.76 4.27 13.58
CA PHE A 8 30.55 5.53 12.85
C PHE A 8 31.11 6.70 13.67
N SER A 9 32.43 6.80 13.71
CA SER A 9 33.10 8.03 14.12
C SER A 9 33.01 9.07 13.00
N SER A 10 32.61 10.28 13.37
CA SER A 10 32.84 11.55 12.63
C SER A 10 31.87 12.00 11.53
N ILE A 11 30.63 11.49 11.44
CA ILE A 11 29.61 12.12 10.57
C ILE A 11 28.86 13.20 11.37
N ASN A 12 28.94 14.45 10.93
CA ASN A 12 28.22 15.58 11.54
C ASN A 12 26.70 15.31 11.54
N ILE A 13 26.05 15.45 12.69
CA ILE A 13 24.60 15.22 12.88
C ILE A 13 23.77 16.00 11.85
N ALA A 14 24.20 17.19 11.44
CA ALA A 14 23.53 17.97 10.41
C ALA A 14 23.58 17.32 9.01
N ILE A 15 24.65 16.58 8.71
CA ILE A 15 24.81 15.81 7.46
C ILE A 15 23.88 14.59 7.50
N LEU A 16 23.83 13.86 8.62
CA LEU A 16 22.90 12.73 8.79
C LEU A 16 21.44 13.18 8.66
N TYR A 17 21.09 14.32 9.25
CA TYR A 17 19.73 14.88 9.17
C TYR A 17 19.36 15.31 7.74
N LYS A 18 20.29 15.94 7.00
CA LYS A 18 20.10 16.26 5.58
C LYS A 18 19.96 15.02 4.71
N ILE A 19 20.76 13.98 4.94
CA ILE A 19 20.65 12.72 4.21
C ILE A 19 19.30 12.05 4.51
N ALA A 20 18.89 11.98 5.77
CA ALA A 20 17.61 11.39 6.16
C ALA A 20 16.40 12.13 5.55
N ILE A 21 16.41 13.48 5.58
CA ILE A 21 15.37 14.28 4.94
C ILE A 21 15.36 14.06 3.43
N ASN A 22 16.53 14.12 2.78
CA ASN A 22 16.59 13.91 1.35
C ASN A 22 16.08 12.52 0.99
N VAL A 23 16.58 11.45 1.63
CA VAL A 23 16.10 10.08 1.43
C VAL A 23 14.57 9.99 1.62
N CYS A 24 14.03 10.57 2.69
CA CYS A 24 12.59 10.61 2.94
C CYS A 24 11.81 11.31 1.81
N LEU A 25 12.33 12.42 1.27
CA LEU A 25 11.72 13.14 0.15
C LEU A 25 11.79 12.36 -1.18
N ILE A 26 12.81 11.52 -1.40
CA ILE A 26 12.93 10.69 -2.63
C ILE A 26 12.13 9.38 -2.53
N THR A 27 11.74 8.95 -1.33
CA THR A 27 11.01 7.67 -1.10
C THR A 27 9.53 7.84 -0.83
N MET A 28 8.91 8.96 -1.23
CA MET A 28 7.48 9.16 -0.99
C MET A 28 6.63 8.09 -1.69
N SER A 29 6.06 7.20 -0.89
CA SER A 29 5.18 6.13 -1.33
C SER A 29 3.93 6.72 -1.99
N ARG A 30 3.65 6.32 -3.23
CA ARG A 30 2.40 6.70 -3.91
C ARG A 30 1.31 5.67 -3.59
N LEU A 31 0.16 6.15 -3.09
CA LEU A 31 -1.04 5.32 -2.98
C LEU A 31 -1.77 5.26 -4.33
N VAL A 32 -2.11 4.05 -4.77
CA VAL A 32 -2.91 3.82 -5.98
C VAL A 32 -4.18 3.07 -5.60
N LEU A 33 -5.33 3.71 -5.80
CA LEU A 33 -6.64 3.11 -5.55
C LEU A 33 -7.06 2.26 -6.75
N HIS A 34 -7.48 1.02 -6.49
CA HIS A 34 -8.06 0.13 -7.50
C HIS A 34 -9.56 -0.04 -7.23
N GLU A 35 -10.40 0.59 -8.05
CA GLU A 35 -11.87 0.55 -7.89
C GLU A 35 -12.55 -0.55 -8.72
N ARG A 36 -11.85 -1.09 -9.73
CA ARG A 36 -12.42 -2.07 -10.66
C ARG A 36 -12.21 -3.49 -10.12
N ASN A 37 -13.30 -4.19 -9.82
CA ASN A 37 -13.30 -5.56 -9.29
C ASN A 37 -13.43 -6.67 -10.36
N ARG A 38 -13.20 -6.37 -11.64
CA ARG A 38 -13.37 -7.30 -12.77
C ARG A 38 -12.33 -7.06 -13.86
N PRO A 39 -11.93 -8.08 -14.64
CA PRO A 39 -10.94 -7.93 -15.68
C PRO A 39 -11.46 -7.14 -16.89
N TYR A 40 -10.53 -6.58 -17.67
CA TYR A 40 -10.84 -6.07 -19.01
C TYR A 40 -10.87 -7.24 -19.99
N MET A 41 -11.95 -7.32 -20.78
CA MET A 41 -12.08 -8.26 -21.89
C MET A 41 -11.55 -7.59 -23.14
N VAL A 42 -10.44 -8.08 -23.69
CA VAL A 42 -9.80 -7.55 -24.88
C VAL A 42 -9.82 -8.61 -25.96
N LYS A 43 -10.38 -8.29 -27.13
CA LYS A 43 -10.34 -9.17 -28.29
C LYS A 43 -9.09 -8.88 -29.11
N VAL A 44 -8.32 -9.91 -29.42
CA VAL A 44 -7.14 -9.85 -30.28
C VAL A 44 -7.32 -10.89 -31.38
N GLY A 45 -7.73 -10.43 -32.57
CA GLY A 45 -8.21 -11.32 -33.63
C GLY A 45 -9.45 -12.08 -33.17
N ASP A 46 -9.44 -13.41 -33.31
CA ASP A 46 -10.51 -14.31 -32.88
C ASP A 46 -10.38 -14.79 -31.42
N GLN A 47 -9.34 -14.36 -30.71
CA GLN A 47 -9.09 -14.75 -29.32
C GLN A 47 -9.54 -13.65 -28.34
N GLU A 48 -10.12 -14.06 -27.21
CA GLU A 48 -10.45 -13.17 -26.10
C GLU A 48 -9.42 -13.33 -24.97
N ILE A 49 -8.87 -12.21 -24.51
CA ILE A 49 -7.87 -12.12 -23.45
C ILE A 49 -8.47 -11.32 -22.29
N HIS A 50 -8.29 -11.82 -21.07
CA HIS A 50 -8.73 -11.14 -19.85
C HIS A 50 -7.53 -10.51 -19.12
N LEU A 51 -7.51 -9.17 -19.05
CA LEU A 51 -6.47 -8.42 -18.34
C LEU A 51 -6.93 -8.08 -16.92
N CYS A 52 -6.06 -8.29 -15.93
CA CYS A 52 -6.33 -7.97 -14.54
C CYS A 52 -6.54 -6.46 -14.35
N ALA A 53 -7.61 -6.10 -13.65
CA ALA A 53 -7.85 -4.73 -13.21
C ALA A 53 -8.16 -4.60 -11.71
N CYS A 54 -8.30 -5.73 -11.00
CA CYS A 54 -8.54 -5.76 -9.56
C CYS A 54 -7.27 -5.64 -8.71
N GLY A 55 -6.09 -5.71 -9.33
CA GLY A 55 -4.80 -5.66 -8.62
C GLY A 55 -4.37 -6.97 -7.95
N LEU A 56 -5.27 -7.95 -7.75
CA LEU A 56 -5.00 -9.15 -6.94
C LEU A 56 -4.41 -10.35 -7.68
N SER A 57 -4.33 -10.33 -9.02
CA SER A 57 -3.83 -11.50 -9.75
C SER A 57 -2.33 -11.75 -9.49
N ASN A 58 -1.95 -13.02 -9.37
CA ASN A 58 -0.57 -13.48 -9.31
C ASN A 58 0.08 -13.62 -10.70
N SER A 59 -0.71 -13.65 -11.77
CA SER A 59 -0.25 -13.76 -13.16
C SER A 59 -0.43 -12.46 -13.96
N LYS A 60 -0.28 -11.30 -13.29
CA LYS A 60 -0.33 -9.97 -13.93
C LYS A 60 0.57 -9.93 -15.18
N PRO A 61 0.11 -9.37 -16.32
CA PRO A 61 -1.08 -8.53 -16.48
C PRO A 61 -2.40 -9.29 -16.70
N TYR A 62 -2.37 -10.63 -16.76
CA TYR A 62 -3.54 -11.45 -17.04
C TYR A 62 -4.41 -11.67 -15.80
N CYS A 63 -5.66 -12.04 -16.03
CA CYS A 63 -6.58 -12.43 -14.96
C CYS A 63 -6.47 -13.93 -14.67
N ASP A 64 -6.19 -14.30 -13.42
CA ASP A 64 -6.23 -15.68 -12.91
C ASP A 64 -7.51 -16.04 -12.15
N GLY A 65 -8.48 -15.12 -12.08
CA GLY A 65 -9.72 -15.31 -11.32
C GLY A 65 -9.68 -14.80 -9.88
N SER A 66 -8.54 -14.27 -9.40
CA SER A 66 -8.42 -13.68 -8.05
C SER A 66 -9.41 -12.53 -7.78
N HIS A 67 -9.93 -11.89 -8.84
CA HIS A 67 -10.97 -10.86 -8.74
C HIS A 67 -12.28 -11.36 -8.12
N LYS A 68 -12.48 -12.67 -7.95
CA LYS A 68 -13.63 -13.20 -7.22
C LYS A 68 -13.64 -12.81 -5.74
N ARG A 69 -12.45 -12.50 -5.17
CA ARG A 69 -12.29 -12.02 -3.78
C ARG A 69 -12.80 -10.60 -3.55
N THR A 70 -13.14 -9.88 -4.62
CA THR A 70 -13.61 -8.48 -4.61
C THR A 70 -15.10 -8.35 -4.96
N LEU A 71 -15.84 -9.47 -5.05
CA LEU A 71 -17.26 -9.47 -5.45
C LEU A 71 -18.23 -9.11 -4.32
N ASP A 72 -17.83 -9.37 -3.07
CA ASP A 72 -18.56 -9.04 -1.86
C ASP A 72 -18.14 -7.69 -1.25
N GLU A 73 -17.27 -6.95 -1.93
CA GLU A 73 -16.89 -5.59 -1.53
C GLU A 73 -18.05 -4.63 -1.82
N GLY A 74 -18.49 -3.92 -0.79
CA GLY A 74 -19.44 -2.83 -0.94
C GLY A 74 -18.75 -1.51 -1.26
N SER A 75 -19.17 -0.44 -0.59
CA SER A 75 -18.57 0.90 -0.72
C SER A 75 -17.41 1.14 0.25
N GLU A 76 -16.91 0.10 0.91
CA GLU A 76 -15.86 0.19 1.91
C GLU A 76 -14.46 0.00 1.31
N LEU A 77 -13.43 0.48 2.03
CA LEU A 77 -12.05 0.32 1.62
C LEU A 77 -11.48 -1.00 2.15
N PHE A 78 -10.88 -1.78 1.26
CA PHE A 78 -10.18 -3.02 1.58
C PHE A 78 -8.69 -2.90 1.24
N VAL A 79 -7.85 -3.45 2.11
CA VAL A 79 -6.40 -3.60 1.90
C VAL A 79 -6.09 -5.08 1.81
N TYR A 80 -5.25 -5.41 0.83
CA TYR A 80 -4.80 -6.77 0.58
C TYR A 80 -3.28 -6.82 0.78
N ASP A 81 -2.85 -7.72 1.65
CA ASP A 81 -1.45 -8.00 1.93
C ASP A 81 -1.19 -9.52 1.93
N GLU A 82 0.01 -9.92 2.33
CA GLU A 82 0.40 -11.34 2.44
C GLU A 82 -0.40 -12.08 3.53
N GLN A 83 -0.92 -11.38 4.54
CA GLN A 83 -1.68 -11.96 5.65
C GLN A 83 -3.17 -12.13 5.31
N GLY A 84 -3.67 -11.38 4.32
CA GLY A 84 -5.00 -11.57 3.76
C GLY A 84 -5.71 -10.28 3.39
N ARG A 85 -7.01 -10.23 3.68
CA ARG A 85 -7.91 -9.11 3.37
C ARG A 85 -8.29 -8.39 4.66
N MET A 86 -8.06 -7.09 4.72
CA MET A 86 -8.43 -6.23 5.85
C MET A 86 -9.39 -5.14 5.40
N LYS A 87 -10.50 -4.96 6.12
CA LYS A 87 -11.42 -3.81 5.92
C LYS A 87 -10.90 -2.61 6.74
N VAL A 88 -10.70 -1.48 6.08
CA VAL A 88 -10.25 -0.24 6.74
C VAL A 88 -11.46 0.43 7.38
N THR A 89 -11.48 0.52 8.70
CA THR A 89 -12.58 1.15 9.47
C THR A 89 -12.26 2.59 9.90
N SER A 90 -10.99 2.94 10.07
CA SER A 90 -10.53 4.29 10.38
C SER A 90 -9.10 4.48 9.87
N PHE A 91 -8.81 5.65 9.29
CA PHE A 91 -7.45 6.04 8.90
C PHE A 91 -6.61 6.54 10.09
N TYR A 92 -7.26 6.87 11.21
CA TYR A 92 -6.59 7.38 12.41
C TYR A 92 -6.78 6.41 13.57
N LYS A 93 -5.71 6.20 14.33
CA LYS A 93 -5.78 5.54 15.63
C LYS A 93 -6.60 6.44 16.55
N LYS A 94 -7.74 5.95 17.05
CA LYS A 94 -8.50 6.65 18.10
C LYS A 94 -7.60 6.72 19.33
N VAL A 95 -7.03 7.88 19.62
CA VAL A 95 -6.24 8.08 20.83
C VAL A 95 -7.24 8.27 21.96
N GLU A 96 -7.48 7.21 22.73
CA GLU A 96 -8.27 7.33 23.96
C GLU A 96 -7.46 8.18 24.96
N GLY A 97 -8.05 9.29 25.40
CA GLY A 97 -7.49 10.10 26.48
C GLY A 97 -6.99 11.51 26.12
N ILE A 98 -7.01 11.94 24.86
CA ILE A 98 -6.76 13.36 24.55
C ILE A 98 -8.08 14.13 24.62
N GLN A 99 -8.37 14.65 25.80
CA GLN A 99 -9.41 15.65 25.99
C GLN A 99 -8.91 16.93 25.30
N LEU A 100 -9.35 17.17 24.06
CA LEU A 100 -9.06 18.40 23.33
C LEU A 100 -9.58 19.57 24.18
N ARG A 101 -8.69 20.26 24.90
CA ARG A 101 -9.04 21.54 25.51
C ARG A 101 -9.34 22.46 24.34
N ARG A 102 -10.62 22.80 24.19
CA ARG A 102 -11.08 23.90 23.34
C ARG A 102 -10.29 25.12 23.79
N ILE A 103 -9.32 25.53 22.98
CA ILE A 103 -8.72 26.86 23.12
C ILE A 103 -9.82 27.80 22.64
N LEU A 104 -10.63 28.26 23.60
CA LEU A 104 -11.44 29.46 23.45
C LEU A 104 -10.54 30.67 23.67
#